data_AF-A0A7J0BP19-F1
#
_entry.id   AF-A0A7J0BP19-F1
#
_cell.length_a   1.000
_cell.length_b   1.000
_cell.length_c   1.000
_cell.angle_alpha   90.00
_cell.angle_beta   90.00
_cell.angle_gamma   90.00
#
_symmetry.space_group_name_H-M   'P 1'
#
loop_
_entity.id
_entity.type
_entity.pdbx_description
1 polymer ?
#
loop_
_entity_poly.entity_id
_entity_poly.type
_entity_poly.pdbx_seq_one_letter_code
_entity_poly.pdbx_strand_id
1 'polypeptide(L)'
;MHIFATAIAALGLWLGMANDLIQVPLFAMAFPVALYHIAQNSPTWQSALRSALLAGTAGYAACLYWIVIPLNTQAGIPWPLALPAPLLLAFYLSLYCGLFTVLIHRVAKRLSPTVLGVFAMLLWGTLELLRGTLFTGFPWAVLAAAFAPWPVMLQPLSFLGSYVYSGVLAGVACLLFESYSTRSARPALAALVVMAACAGWSWHMWNSPIVTTAPVRTLMVQGNIDQGQKWAPAYQNGTVHRYVDMTRAGLDKHPSDLVIWPETSMPFYLQEKQEYLSMLRELTIETQTPLLVGTPAYANGTQGRQWDTLNRAYLMGNDGFLSGWYDKEHLVPFGEYIPFGMHIPFLDVFFEGTGDFQTSSATHPIIHGNLAMGVLICYETIFTDLTQQRVRDGANLLVNISNDAWFGNTAAPEQHLQLAVLRAVEQGRYLVRGTNTGISAIVDPKGRILTRGALFKAEAVYGTAALVQGTTPFHRMYPNLHLAVLGACALLLARGAFGRPHSTRRKR
;
A
#
# COMPACT_ATOMS: atom_id res chain seq x y z
N MET A 1 7.66 -28.05 -19.24
CA MET A 1 6.38 -27.40 -18.88
C MET A 1 6.53 -26.42 -17.72
N HIS A 2 7.15 -26.80 -16.59
CA HIS A 2 7.29 -25.91 -15.43
C HIS A 2 8.09 -24.62 -15.71
N ILE A 3 9.19 -24.67 -16.46
CA ILE A 3 10.01 -23.48 -16.80
C ILE A 3 9.17 -22.40 -17.51
N PHE A 4 8.32 -22.79 -18.45
CA PHE A 4 7.47 -21.86 -19.18
C PHE A 4 6.41 -21.21 -18.28
N ALA A 5 5.76 -22.01 -17.40
CA ALA A 5 4.82 -21.50 -16.42
C ALA A 5 5.52 -20.56 -15.41
N THR A 6 6.74 -20.87 -14.98
CA THR A 6 7.57 -20.01 -14.13
C THR A 6 7.86 -18.67 -14.82
N ALA A 7 8.22 -18.68 -16.10
CA ALA A 7 8.48 -17.45 -16.86
C ALA A 7 7.21 -16.60 -17.02
N ILE A 8 6.07 -17.23 -17.36
CA ILE A 8 4.77 -16.54 -17.45
C ILE A 8 4.39 -15.93 -16.10
N ALA A 9 4.58 -16.66 -15.00
CA ALA A 9 4.29 -16.16 -13.67
C ALA A 9 5.11 -14.90 -13.36
N ALA A 10 6.43 -14.97 -13.54
CA ALA A 10 7.33 -13.86 -13.23
C ALA A 10 7.06 -12.64 -14.12
N LEU A 11 6.96 -12.83 -15.44
CA LEU A 11 6.68 -11.76 -16.39
C LEU A 11 5.29 -11.18 -16.21
N GLY A 12 4.29 -12.03 -15.94
CA GLY A 12 2.91 -11.60 -15.70
C GLY A 12 2.80 -10.70 -14.47
N LEU A 13 3.46 -11.07 -13.37
CA LEU A 13 3.49 -10.24 -12.18
C LEU A 13 4.22 -8.91 -12.43
N TRP A 14 5.41 -8.94 -13.02
CA TRP A 14 6.22 -7.74 -13.26
C TRP A 14 5.58 -6.77 -14.25
N LEU A 15 5.13 -7.27 -15.42
CA LEU A 15 4.47 -6.44 -16.43
C LEU A 15 3.07 -5.99 -15.99
N GLY A 16 2.43 -6.72 -15.08
CA GLY A 16 1.13 -6.36 -14.52
C GLY A 16 1.20 -5.22 -13.51
N MET A 17 2.29 -5.15 -12.75
CA MET A 17 2.54 -4.09 -11.77
C MET A 17 3.29 -2.92 -12.39
N ALA A 18 3.28 -1.76 -11.72
CA ALA A 18 4.13 -0.64 -12.12
C ALA A 18 5.61 -1.08 -12.16
N ASN A 19 6.26 -0.77 -13.29
CA ASN A 19 7.65 -1.09 -13.59
C ASN A 19 8.23 -0.01 -14.52
N ASP A 20 9.54 -0.04 -14.76
CA ASP A 20 10.24 1.03 -15.50
C ASP A 20 10.07 0.95 -17.02
N LEU A 21 9.38 -0.08 -17.55
CA LEU A 21 9.14 -0.26 -18.98
C LEU A 21 7.69 0.07 -19.36
N ILE A 22 6.76 -0.78 -18.96
CA ILE A 22 5.34 -0.67 -19.30
C ILE A 22 4.49 -1.47 -18.32
N GLN A 23 3.43 -0.85 -17.81
CA GLN A 23 2.42 -1.53 -17.01
C GLN A 23 1.23 -1.95 -17.90
N VAL A 24 0.94 -3.25 -17.93
CA VAL A 24 -0.20 -3.86 -18.62
C VAL A 24 -1.03 -4.63 -17.58
N PRO A 25 -2.04 -3.99 -16.93
CA PRO A 25 -2.76 -4.55 -15.78
C PRO A 25 -3.26 -5.99 -15.95
N LEU A 26 -3.78 -6.34 -17.13
CA LEU A 26 -4.29 -7.69 -17.42
C LEU A 26 -3.23 -8.79 -17.31
N PHE A 27 -1.95 -8.47 -17.51
CA PHE A 27 -0.88 -9.46 -17.40
C PHE A 27 -0.69 -9.95 -15.96
N ALA A 28 -1.10 -9.15 -14.97
CA ALA A 28 -1.10 -9.57 -13.57
C ALA A 28 -1.95 -10.83 -13.34
N MET A 29 -3.01 -11.05 -14.14
CA MET A 29 -3.86 -12.24 -14.05
C MET A 29 -3.15 -13.53 -14.49
N ALA A 30 -2.07 -13.43 -15.28
CA ALA A 30 -1.29 -14.60 -15.69
C ALA A 30 -0.54 -15.23 -14.50
N PHE A 31 -0.22 -14.45 -13.46
CA PHE A 31 0.49 -14.93 -12.28
C PHE A 31 -0.29 -16.00 -11.49
N PRO A 32 -1.53 -15.75 -11.00
CA PRO A 32 -2.32 -16.79 -10.33
C PRO A 32 -2.62 -17.98 -11.26
N VAL A 33 -2.87 -17.75 -12.55
CA VAL A 33 -3.13 -18.82 -13.52
C VAL A 33 -1.92 -19.73 -13.69
N ALA A 34 -0.70 -19.18 -13.76
CA ALA A 34 0.52 -19.97 -13.88
C ALA A 34 0.78 -20.82 -12.63
N LEU A 35 0.60 -20.26 -11.43
CA LEU A 35 0.69 -21.01 -10.17
C LEU A 35 -0.37 -22.12 -10.08
N TYR A 36 -1.60 -21.80 -10.49
CA TYR A 36 -2.71 -22.76 -10.56
C TYR A 36 -2.44 -23.88 -11.57
N HIS A 37 -1.86 -23.56 -12.72
CA HIS A 37 -1.43 -24.53 -13.72
C HIS A 37 -0.31 -25.44 -13.20
N ILE A 38 0.67 -24.89 -12.49
CA ILE A 38 1.73 -25.66 -11.81
C ILE A 38 1.09 -26.65 -10.82
N ALA A 39 0.13 -26.19 -10.01
CA ALA A 39 -0.54 -27.03 -9.02
C ALA A 39 -1.20 -28.28 -9.64
N GLN A 40 -1.88 -28.12 -10.77
CA GLN A 40 -2.60 -29.23 -11.41
C GLN A 40 -1.70 -30.23 -12.13
N ASN A 41 -0.54 -29.77 -12.64
CA ASN A 41 0.31 -30.58 -13.51
C ASN A 41 1.55 -31.14 -12.82
N SER A 42 1.87 -30.68 -11.61
CA SER A 42 2.95 -31.27 -10.83
C SER A 42 2.60 -32.69 -10.38
N PRO A 43 3.54 -33.65 -10.46
CA PRO A 43 3.31 -35.03 -10.04
C PRO A 43 3.18 -35.17 -8.52
N THR A 44 3.85 -34.30 -7.77
CA THR A 44 3.88 -34.31 -6.31
C THR A 44 3.76 -32.90 -5.75
N TRP A 45 3.33 -32.76 -4.50
CA TRP A 45 3.24 -31.48 -3.83
C TRP A 45 4.62 -30.82 -3.65
N GLN A 46 5.70 -31.60 -3.53
CA GLN A 46 7.07 -31.06 -3.46
C GLN A 46 7.49 -30.41 -4.79
N SER A 47 7.14 -31.03 -5.92
CA SER A 47 7.39 -30.46 -7.24
C SER A 47 6.59 -29.18 -7.46
N ALA A 48 5.32 -29.17 -7.02
CA ALA A 48 4.45 -28.00 -7.06
C ALA A 48 5.04 -26.86 -6.22
N LEU A 49 5.45 -27.15 -4.98
CA LEU A 49 6.05 -26.18 -4.07
C LEU A 49 7.33 -25.57 -4.67
N ARG A 50 8.29 -26.38 -5.11
CA ARG A 50 9.55 -25.89 -5.69
C ARG A 50 9.32 -24.99 -6.89
N SER A 51 8.41 -25.38 -7.78
CA SER A 51 8.10 -24.61 -8.99
C SER A 51 7.42 -23.28 -8.64
N ALA A 52 6.50 -23.28 -7.67
CA ALA A 52 5.83 -22.08 -7.19
C ALA A 52 6.77 -21.13 -6.44
N LEU A 53 7.70 -21.66 -5.64
CA LEU A 53 8.75 -20.87 -4.99
C LEU A 53 9.64 -20.19 -6.03
N LEU A 54 10.13 -20.93 -7.03
CA LEU A 54 10.94 -20.35 -8.12
C LEU A 54 10.17 -19.26 -8.89
N ALA A 55 8.92 -19.53 -9.25
CA ALA A 55 8.06 -18.58 -9.96
C ALA A 55 7.77 -17.32 -9.15
N GLY A 56 7.38 -17.49 -7.89
CA GLY A 56 7.11 -16.37 -6.99
C GLY A 56 8.37 -15.55 -6.69
N THR A 57 9.50 -16.21 -6.40
CA THR A 57 10.76 -15.52 -6.11
C THR A 57 11.22 -14.71 -7.32
N ALA A 58 11.17 -15.28 -8.53
CA ALA A 58 11.53 -14.54 -9.74
C ALA A 58 10.62 -13.32 -9.99
N GLY A 59 9.30 -13.50 -9.85
CA GLY A 59 8.33 -12.42 -10.06
C GLY A 59 8.43 -11.30 -9.01
N TYR A 60 8.47 -11.64 -7.73
CA TYR A 60 8.59 -10.63 -6.67
C TYR A 60 9.95 -9.95 -6.67
N ALA A 61 11.05 -10.66 -6.98
CA ALA A 61 12.36 -10.03 -7.09
C ALA A 61 12.40 -9.01 -8.23
N ALA A 62 11.73 -9.29 -9.35
CA ALA A 62 11.59 -8.33 -10.45
C ALA A 62 10.71 -7.12 -10.06
N CYS A 63 9.67 -7.30 -9.24
CA CYS A 63 8.80 -6.21 -8.79
C CYS A 63 9.42 -5.34 -7.70
N LEU A 64 10.27 -5.94 -6.86
CA LEU A 64 10.81 -5.35 -5.63
C LEU A 64 12.34 -5.20 -5.68
N TYR A 65 12.92 -5.20 -6.88
CA TYR A 65 14.37 -5.05 -7.07
C TYR A 65 14.91 -3.81 -6.36
N TRP A 66 14.09 -2.75 -6.32
CA TRP A 66 14.41 -1.45 -5.75
C TRP A 66 14.63 -1.49 -4.23
N ILE A 67 14.25 -2.56 -3.52
CA ILE A 67 14.47 -2.72 -2.06
C ILE A 67 15.96 -2.65 -1.69
N VAL A 68 16.86 -2.98 -2.63
CA VAL A 68 18.30 -2.84 -2.41
C VAL A 68 18.72 -1.39 -2.13
N ILE A 69 18.03 -0.41 -2.73
CA ILE A 69 18.38 1.01 -2.67
C ILE A 69 18.22 1.60 -1.26
N PRO A 70 17.05 1.51 -0.59
CA PRO A 70 16.92 2.03 0.76
C PRO A 70 17.82 1.30 1.75
N LEU A 71 18.02 -0.02 1.60
CA LEU A 71 18.92 -0.77 2.49
C LEU A 71 20.36 -0.24 2.40
N ASN A 72 20.85 0.04 1.19
CA ASN A 72 22.21 0.55 1.03
C ASN A 72 22.33 2.04 1.41
N THR A 73 21.46 2.87 0.86
CA THR A 73 21.63 4.34 0.93
C THR A 73 21.15 4.93 2.26
N GLN A 74 20.36 4.20 3.05
CA GLN A 74 19.63 4.76 4.20
C GLN A 74 19.96 4.01 5.48
N ALA A 75 19.88 2.68 5.43
CA ALA A 75 20.34 1.82 6.51
C ALA A 75 21.87 1.62 6.49
N GLY A 76 22.59 2.22 5.54
CA GLY A 76 24.05 2.13 5.44
C GLY A 76 24.59 0.72 5.14
N ILE A 77 23.73 -0.23 4.77
CA ILE A 77 24.11 -1.64 4.58
C ILE A 77 24.99 -1.76 3.32
N PRO A 78 26.21 -2.32 3.40
CA PRO A 78 27.08 -2.45 2.23
C PRO A 78 26.42 -3.23 1.08
N TRP A 79 26.70 -2.85 -0.17
CA TRP A 79 26.12 -3.48 -1.37
C TRP A 79 26.13 -5.02 -1.35
N PRO A 80 27.23 -5.71 -0.97
CA PRO A 80 27.23 -7.18 -0.95
C PRO A 80 26.15 -7.81 -0.05
N LEU A 81 25.70 -7.08 0.98
CA LEU A 81 24.70 -7.53 1.94
C LEU A 81 23.29 -7.00 1.63
N ALA A 82 23.19 -5.84 0.98
CA ALA A 82 21.92 -5.32 0.50
C ALA A 82 21.42 -6.09 -0.75
N LEU A 83 22.33 -6.49 -1.66
CA LEU A 83 21.99 -7.14 -2.93
C LEU A 83 21.14 -8.42 -2.81
N PRO A 84 21.35 -9.30 -1.81
CA PRO A 84 20.49 -10.47 -1.62
C PRO A 84 19.09 -10.15 -1.09
N ALA A 85 18.86 -8.97 -0.49
CA ALA A 85 17.63 -8.68 0.23
C ALA A 85 16.35 -8.72 -0.65
N PRO A 86 16.32 -8.19 -1.89
CA PRO A 86 15.18 -8.38 -2.78
C PRO A 86 14.87 -9.86 -3.03
N LEU A 87 15.89 -10.72 -3.16
CA LEU A 87 15.70 -12.16 -3.35
C LEU A 87 15.17 -12.85 -2.09
N LEU A 88 15.67 -12.47 -0.91
CA LEU A 88 15.21 -13.01 0.37
C LEU A 88 13.77 -12.61 0.66
N LEU A 89 13.42 -11.33 0.44
CA LEU A 89 12.05 -10.84 0.56
C LEU A 89 11.14 -11.53 -0.46
N ALA A 90 11.57 -11.63 -1.72
CA ALA A 90 10.83 -12.33 -2.76
C ALA A 90 10.62 -13.82 -2.42
N PHE A 91 11.60 -14.47 -1.79
CA PHE A 91 11.47 -15.84 -1.30
C PHE A 91 10.45 -15.94 -0.15
N TYR A 92 10.47 -15.02 0.81
CA TYR A 92 9.44 -14.95 1.85
C TYR A 92 8.04 -14.79 1.23
N LEU A 93 7.86 -13.89 0.26
CA LEU A 93 6.58 -13.69 -0.43
C LEU A 93 6.18 -14.90 -1.27
N SER A 94 7.16 -15.63 -1.83
CA SER A 94 6.88 -16.85 -2.60
C SER A 94 6.43 -18.02 -1.74
N LEU A 95 6.62 -18.00 -0.41
CA LEU A 95 6.01 -18.97 0.50
C LEU A 95 4.48 -18.97 0.40
N TYR A 96 3.86 -17.80 0.22
CA TYR A 96 2.41 -17.68 -0.01
C TYR A 96 2.01 -18.27 -1.36
N CYS A 97 2.81 -18.07 -2.42
CA CYS A 97 2.61 -18.71 -3.73
C CYS A 97 2.74 -20.23 -3.64
N GLY A 98 3.71 -20.71 -2.85
CA GLY A 98 3.91 -22.12 -2.55
C GLY A 98 2.71 -22.71 -1.82
N LEU A 99 2.19 -22.03 -0.79
CA LEU A 99 1.01 -22.46 -0.05
C LEU A 99 -0.23 -22.49 -0.93
N PHE A 100 -0.47 -21.45 -1.75
CA PHE A 100 -1.53 -21.43 -2.75
C PHE A 100 -1.47 -22.67 -3.64
N THR A 101 -0.31 -22.88 -4.28
CA THR A 101 -0.10 -23.95 -5.25
C THR A 101 -0.25 -25.35 -4.62
N VAL A 102 0.31 -25.56 -3.43
CA VAL A 102 0.23 -26.85 -2.72
C VAL A 102 -1.20 -27.16 -2.29
N LEU A 103 -1.93 -26.18 -1.77
CA LEU A 103 -3.31 -26.39 -1.33
C LEU A 103 -4.23 -26.69 -2.52
N ILE A 104 -4.10 -25.95 -3.63
CA ILE A 104 -4.79 -26.28 -4.88
C ILE A 104 -4.45 -27.71 -5.33
N HIS A 105 -3.15 -28.07 -5.38
CA HIS A 105 -2.71 -29.41 -5.79
C HIS A 105 -3.36 -30.52 -4.97
N ARG A 106 -3.46 -30.35 -3.64
CA ARG A 106 -4.04 -31.36 -2.74
C ARG A 106 -5.53 -31.59 -2.96
N VAL A 107 -6.28 -30.55 -3.32
CA VAL A 107 -7.74 -30.63 -3.46
C VAL A 107 -8.22 -30.73 -4.91
N ALA A 108 -7.34 -30.52 -5.90
CA ALA A 108 -7.69 -30.47 -7.31
C ALA A 108 -8.44 -31.71 -7.82
N LYS A 109 -8.07 -32.90 -7.36
CA LYS A 109 -8.72 -34.17 -7.76
C LYS A 109 -10.02 -34.47 -6.99
N ARG A 110 -10.36 -33.65 -5.98
CA ARG A 110 -11.46 -33.89 -5.04
C ARG A 110 -12.57 -32.85 -5.15
N LEU A 111 -12.27 -31.67 -5.67
CA LEU A 111 -13.25 -30.63 -5.97
C LEU A 111 -13.60 -30.67 -7.46
N SER A 112 -14.85 -30.32 -7.80
CA SER A 112 -15.22 -30.09 -9.20
C SER A 112 -14.51 -28.84 -9.75
N PRO A 113 -14.28 -28.72 -11.06
CA PRO A 113 -13.60 -27.57 -11.69
C PRO A 113 -14.10 -26.21 -11.22
N THR A 114 -15.42 -26.00 -11.19
CA THR A 114 -16.01 -24.73 -10.72
C THR A 114 -15.71 -24.45 -9.24
N VAL A 115 -15.85 -25.46 -8.37
CA VAL A 115 -15.57 -25.31 -6.94
C VAL A 115 -14.06 -25.12 -6.69
N LEU A 116 -13.19 -25.71 -7.51
CA LEU A 116 -11.75 -25.50 -7.42
C LEU A 116 -11.34 -24.06 -7.77
N GLY A 117 -11.94 -23.47 -8.80
CA GLY A 117 -11.74 -22.06 -9.13
C GLY A 117 -12.30 -21.09 -8.08
N VAL A 118 -13.45 -21.40 -7.47
CA VAL A 118 -13.97 -20.65 -6.30
C VAL A 118 -13.07 -20.82 -5.07
N PHE A 119 -12.51 -22.00 -4.86
CA PHE A 119 -11.52 -22.20 -3.80
C PHE A 119 -10.24 -21.38 -4.07
N ALA A 120 -9.76 -21.32 -5.32
CA ALA A 120 -8.63 -20.46 -5.69
C ALA A 120 -8.91 -18.97 -5.41
N MET A 121 -10.14 -18.52 -5.68
CA MET A 121 -10.60 -17.17 -5.35
C MET A 121 -10.44 -16.84 -3.86
N LEU A 122 -11.04 -17.68 -3.00
CA LEU A 122 -11.03 -17.49 -1.54
C LEU A 122 -9.64 -17.65 -0.95
N LEU A 123 -8.88 -18.63 -1.47
CA LEU A 123 -7.52 -18.90 -1.02
C LEU A 123 -6.58 -17.76 -1.35
N TRP A 124 -6.65 -17.19 -2.56
CA TRP A 124 -5.79 -16.05 -2.92
C TRP A 124 -6.04 -14.84 -2.02
N GLY A 125 -7.32 -14.46 -1.84
CA GLY A 125 -7.67 -13.34 -0.96
C GLY A 125 -7.27 -13.59 0.50
N THR A 126 -7.44 -14.82 0.99
CA THR A 126 -6.97 -15.23 2.32
C THR A 126 -5.46 -15.08 2.46
N LEU A 127 -4.69 -15.53 1.47
CA LEU A 127 -3.23 -15.48 1.53
C LEU A 127 -2.70 -14.05 1.44
N GLU A 128 -3.33 -13.17 0.65
CA GLU A 128 -2.97 -11.74 0.65
C GLU A 128 -3.33 -11.05 1.97
N LEU A 129 -4.47 -11.37 2.58
CA LEU A 129 -4.84 -10.88 3.91
C LEU A 129 -3.81 -11.32 4.97
N LEU A 130 -3.46 -12.62 4.98
CA LEU A 130 -2.44 -13.14 5.89
C LEU A 130 -1.08 -12.47 5.65
N ARG A 131 -0.69 -12.27 4.40
CA ARG A 131 0.55 -11.56 4.03
C ARG A 131 0.56 -10.11 4.47
N GLY A 132 -0.59 -9.45 4.48
CA GLY A 132 -0.77 -8.09 4.99
C GLY A 132 -0.80 -7.99 6.53
N THR A 133 -0.86 -9.11 7.26
CA THR A 133 -1.06 -9.13 8.72
C THR A 133 0.08 -9.83 9.48
N LEU A 134 0.60 -10.94 8.97
CA LEU A 134 1.62 -11.76 9.66
C LEU A 134 2.98 -11.06 9.67
N PHE A 135 3.71 -11.18 10.79
CA PHE A 135 5.06 -10.61 10.97
C PHE A 135 5.12 -9.10 10.63
N THR A 136 4.15 -8.32 11.13
CA THR A 136 3.88 -6.89 10.81
C THR A 136 3.23 -6.64 9.45
N GLY A 137 3.35 -7.57 8.51
CA GLY A 137 2.67 -7.51 7.23
C GLY A 137 3.47 -6.75 6.15
N PHE A 138 3.35 -7.25 4.92
CA PHE A 138 3.96 -6.63 3.74
C PHE A 138 2.97 -6.68 2.57
N PRO A 139 1.91 -5.84 2.58
CA PRO A 139 0.87 -5.84 1.54
C PRO A 139 1.30 -5.14 0.24
N TRP A 140 2.55 -5.28 -0.19
CA TRP A 140 3.03 -4.81 -1.49
C TRP A 140 2.62 -5.78 -2.61
N ALA A 141 2.50 -5.31 -3.86
CA ALA A 141 2.16 -6.15 -5.02
C ALA A 141 0.88 -7.01 -4.82
N VAL A 142 -0.10 -6.47 -4.08
CA VAL A 142 -1.48 -6.98 -4.01
C VAL A 142 -2.09 -6.95 -5.40
N LEU A 143 -2.72 -8.06 -5.85
CA LEU A 143 -3.16 -8.21 -7.24
C LEU A 143 -4.09 -7.08 -7.72
N ALA A 144 -4.98 -6.59 -6.84
CA ALA A 144 -5.87 -5.46 -7.15
C ALA A 144 -5.12 -4.16 -7.50
N ALA A 145 -3.91 -3.94 -6.97
CA ALA A 145 -3.13 -2.73 -7.24
C ALA A 145 -2.67 -2.63 -8.71
N ALA A 146 -2.51 -3.78 -9.40
CA ALA A 146 -2.19 -3.81 -10.83
C ALA A 146 -3.21 -3.03 -11.68
N PHE A 147 -4.47 -2.92 -11.22
CA PHE A 147 -5.56 -2.27 -11.94
C PHE A 147 -5.75 -0.79 -11.54
N ALA A 148 -4.88 -0.24 -10.70
CA ALA A 148 -4.94 1.18 -10.32
C ALA A 148 -4.93 2.16 -11.51
N PRO A 149 -4.21 1.91 -12.62
CA PRO A 149 -4.30 2.75 -13.82
C PRO A 149 -5.70 2.79 -14.47
N TRP A 150 -6.60 1.86 -14.13
CA TRP A 150 -7.96 1.76 -14.65
C TRP A 150 -8.99 1.91 -13.52
N PRO A 151 -9.27 3.14 -13.03
CA PRO A 151 -10.10 3.37 -11.85
C PRO A 151 -11.50 2.72 -11.90
N VAL A 152 -12.10 2.57 -13.08
CA VAL A 152 -13.38 1.85 -13.27
C VAL A 152 -13.29 0.40 -12.78
N MET A 153 -12.14 -0.26 -12.94
CA MET A 153 -11.91 -1.63 -12.46
C MET A 153 -11.67 -1.72 -10.96
N LEU A 154 -11.49 -0.59 -10.26
CA LEU A 154 -11.28 -0.55 -8.81
C LEU A 154 -12.58 -0.41 -8.02
N GLN A 155 -13.70 -0.07 -8.66
CA GLN A 155 -14.96 0.16 -7.94
C GLN A 155 -15.43 -1.01 -7.04
N PRO A 156 -15.17 -2.30 -7.36
CA PRO A 156 -15.47 -3.41 -6.45
C PRO A 156 -14.77 -3.31 -5.10
N LEU A 157 -13.67 -2.56 -4.97
CA LEU A 157 -12.99 -2.31 -3.68
C LEU A 157 -13.90 -1.64 -2.65
N SER A 158 -14.83 -0.78 -3.07
CA SER A 158 -15.81 -0.15 -2.18
C SER A 158 -16.77 -1.15 -1.53
N PHE A 159 -16.82 -2.39 -2.02
CA PHE A 159 -17.62 -3.48 -1.45
C PHE A 159 -16.76 -4.62 -0.88
N LEU A 160 -15.68 -5.00 -1.57
CA LEU A 160 -14.87 -6.17 -1.26
C LEU A 160 -13.56 -5.85 -0.52
N GLY A 161 -13.05 -4.63 -0.62
CA GLY A 161 -11.67 -4.33 -0.24
C GLY A 161 -10.62 -4.98 -1.15
N SER A 162 -9.36 -4.59 -0.98
CA SER A 162 -8.26 -5.02 -1.85
C SER A 162 -8.03 -6.51 -1.83
N TYR A 163 -8.00 -7.14 -0.65
CA TYR A 163 -7.65 -8.55 -0.53
C TYR A 163 -8.70 -9.48 -1.12
N VAL A 164 -9.99 -9.24 -0.83
CA VAL A 164 -11.07 -10.07 -1.40
C VAL A 164 -11.19 -9.82 -2.90
N TYR A 165 -11.02 -8.58 -3.35
CA TYR A 165 -11.05 -8.28 -4.78
C TYR A 165 -9.87 -8.90 -5.54
N SER A 166 -8.65 -8.89 -4.98
CA SER A 166 -7.53 -9.69 -5.51
C SER A 166 -7.91 -11.16 -5.63
N GLY A 167 -8.58 -11.71 -4.61
CA GLY A 167 -9.14 -13.06 -4.66
C GLY A 167 -10.09 -13.25 -5.85
N VAL A 168 -11.04 -12.33 -6.05
CA VAL A 168 -11.97 -12.34 -7.19
C VAL A 168 -11.23 -12.33 -8.52
N LEU A 169 -10.24 -11.46 -8.70
CA LEU A 169 -9.43 -11.38 -9.93
C LEU A 169 -8.69 -12.70 -10.21
N ALA A 170 -8.02 -13.25 -9.19
CA ALA A 170 -7.32 -14.54 -9.31
C ALA A 170 -8.29 -15.69 -9.60
N GLY A 171 -9.45 -15.70 -8.93
CA GLY A 171 -10.50 -16.69 -9.08
C GLY A 171 -11.12 -16.70 -10.47
N VAL A 172 -11.47 -15.53 -11.02
CA VAL A 172 -11.97 -15.37 -12.39
C VAL A 172 -10.95 -15.92 -13.39
N ALA A 173 -9.67 -15.57 -13.23
CA ALA A 173 -8.60 -16.05 -14.10
C ALA A 173 -8.49 -17.60 -14.05
N CYS A 174 -8.52 -18.18 -12.84
CA CYS A 174 -8.47 -19.63 -12.65
C CYS A 174 -9.73 -20.36 -13.16
N LEU A 175 -10.91 -19.77 -13.01
CA LEU A 175 -12.17 -20.33 -13.52
C LEU A 175 -12.20 -20.36 -15.06
N LEU A 176 -11.72 -19.31 -15.72
CA LEU A 176 -11.58 -19.29 -17.18
C LEU A 176 -10.56 -20.35 -17.65
N PHE A 177 -9.44 -20.47 -16.92
CA PHE A 177 -8.46 -21.52 -17.18
C PHE A 177 -9.03 -22.93 -17.00
N GLU A 178 -9.84 -23.18 -15.94
CA GLU A 178 -10.55 -24.45 -15.73
C GLU A 178 -11.51 -24.77 -16.87
N SER A 179 -12.23 -23.77 -17.37
CA SER A 179 -13.14 -23.95 -18.50
C SER A 179 -12.38 -24.42 -19.75
N TYR A 180 -11.25 -23.78 -20.03
CA TYR A 180 -10.38 -24.14 -21.14
C TYR A 180 -9.77 -25.54 -20.97
N SER A 181 -9.22 -25.85 -19.79
CA SER A 181 -8.53 -27.12 -19.53
C SER A 181 -9.47 -28.33 -19.51
N THR A 182 -10.69 -28.16 -18.97
CA THR A 182 -11.68 -29.24 -18.84
C THR A 182 -12.69 -29.30 -19.99
N ARG A 183 -12.64 -28.35 -20.93
CA ARG A 183 -13.62 -28.18 -22.02
C ARG A 183 -15.08 -28.12 -21.52
N SER A 184 -15.27 -27.55 -20.33
CA SER A 184 -16.58 -27.39 -19.67
C SER A 184 -16.97 -25.93 -19.62
N ALA A 185 -18.22 -25.60 -19.98
CA ALA A 185 -18.72 -24.23 -19.89
C ALA A 185 -19.04 -23.79 -18.45
N ARG A 186 -19.17 -24.72 -17.48
CA ARG A 186 -19.61 -24.39 -16.11
C ARG A 186 -18.67 -23.43 -15.36
N PRO A 187 -17.33 -23.60 -15.39
CA PRO A 187 -16.42 -22.64 -14.77
C PRO A 187 -16.47 -21.26 -15.45
N ALA A 188 -16.59 -21.21 -16.78
CA ALA A 188 -16.73 -19.96 -17.51
C ALA A 188 -18.04 -19.24 -17.18
N LEU A 189 -19.15 -19.96 -17.00
CA LEU A 189 -20.41 -19.37 -16.56
C LEU A 189 -20.28 -18.78 -15.15
N ALA A 190 -19.62 -19.47 -14.22
CA ALA A 190 -19.34 -18.92 -12.89
C ALA A 190 -18.46 -17.66 -12.96
N ALA A 191 -17.40 -17.68 -13.78
CA ALA A 191 -16.57 -16.50 -14.02
C ALA A 191 -17.38 -15.35 -14.60
N LEU A 192 -18.25 -15.61 -15.58
CA LEU A 192 -19.10 -14.62 -16.21
C LEU A 192 -20.08 -13.98 -15.22
N VAL A 193 -20.69 -14.77 -14.34
CA VAL A 193 -21.58 -14.25 -13.28
C VAL A 193 -20.81 -13.31 -12.35
N VAL A 194 -19.61 -13.70 -11.91
CA VAL A 194 -18.77 -12.87 -11.04
C VAL A 194 -18.33 -11.59 -11.76
N MET A 195 -17.87 -11.69 -13.01
CA MET A 195 -17.50 -10.54 -13.82
C MET A 195 -18.68 -9.59 -14.06
N ALA A 196 -19.88 -10.12 -14.35
CA ALA A 196 -21.09 -9.33 -14.53
C ALA A 196 -21.50 -8.62 -13.23
N ALA A 197 -21.36 -9.28 -12.08
CA ALA A 197 -21.61 -8.65 -10.78
C ALA A 197 -20.60 -7.51 -10.49
N CYS A 198 -19.30 -7.74 -10.72
CA CYS A 198 -18.27 -6.71 -10.57
C CYS A 198 -18.46 -5.56 -11.55
N ALA A 199 -18.80 -5.84 -12.81
CA ALA A 199 -19.06 -4.83 -13.84
C ALA A 199 -20.32 -4.03 -13.52
N GLY A 200 -21.40 -4.68 -13.07
CA GLY A 200 -22.64 -4.04 -12.64
C GLY A 200 -22.42 -3.12 -11.44
N TRP A 201 -21.67 -3.58 -10.43
CA TRP A 201 -21.28 -2.75 -9.29
C TRP A 201 -20.42 -1.57 -9.73
N SER A 202 -19.44 -1.82 -10.61
CA SER A 202 -18.57 -0.78 -11.14
C SER A 202 -19.35 0.28 -11.92
N TRP A 203 -20.28 -0.15 -12.77
CA TRP A 203 -21.18 0.75 -13.49
C TRP A 203 -22.03 1.60 -12.53
N HIS A 204 -22.62 0.97 -11.51
CA HIS A 204 -23.41 1.68 -10.51
C HIS A 204 -22.56 2.74 -9.79
N MET A 205 -21.43 2.34 -9.19
CA MET A 205 -20.56 3.25 -8.44
C MET A 205 -19.93 4.34 -9.32
N TRP A 206 -19.57 4.01 -10.56
CA TRP A 206 -18.98 4.97 -11.48
C TRP A 206 -19.96 6.08 -11.86
N ASN A 207 -21.25 5.77 -11.99
CA ASN A 207 -22.29 6.75 -12.31
C ASN A 207 -22.92 7.41 -11.07
N SER A 208 -22.78 6.83 -9.88
CA SER A 208 -23.23 7.44 -8.63
C SER A 208 -22.42 8.72 -8.31
N PRO A 209 -23.08 9.81 -7.87
CA PRO A 209 -22.38 11.02 -7.48
C PRO A 209 -21.60 10.79 -6.18
N ILE A 210 -20.45 11.46 -6.05
CA ILE A 210 -19.71 11.52 -4.79
C ILE A 210 -20.39 12.58 -3.94
N VAL A 211 -21.00 12.19 -2.82
CA VAL A 211 -21.64 13.13 -1.89
C VAL A 211 -20.57 13.77 -1.02
N THR A 212 -20.23 15.02 -1.31
CA THR A 212 -19.24 15.81 -0.59
C THR A 212 -19.92 16.85 0.31
N THR A 213 -19.28 17.23 1.42
CA THR A 213 -19.81 18.26 2.33
C THR A 213 -19.15 19.62 2.13
N ALA A 214 -17.87 19.66 1.77
CA ALA A 214 -17.15 20.90 1.44
C ALA A 214 -15.93 20.59 0.56
N PRO A 215 -15.56 21.48 -0.39
CA PRO A 215 -14.27 21.40 -1.04
C PRO A 215 -13.14 21.76 -0.06
N VAL A 216 -11.94 21.25 -0.32
CA VAL A 216 -10.70 21.62 0.39
C VAL A 216 -9.62 21.85 -0.65
N ARG A 217 -9.23 23.11 -0.83
CA ARG A 217 -8.10 23.50 -1.66
C ARG A 217 -6.83 23.19 -0.91
N THR A 218 -5.92 22.44 -1.51
CA THR A 218 -4.71 21.98 -0.82
C THR A 218 -3.48 22.26 -1.66
N LEU A 219 -2.47 22.80 -0.99
CA LEU A 219 -1.13 23.01 -1.53
C LEU A 219 -0.17 22.00 -0.92
N MET A 220 0.35 21.09 -1.72
CA MET A 220 1.37 20.11 -1.31
C MET A 220 2.73 20.65 -1.75
N VAL A 221 3.60 20.99 -0.80
CA VAL A 221 4.91 21.57 -1.11
C VAL A 221 5.94 20.46 -1.22
N GLN A 222 6.48 20.27 -2.43
CA GLN A 222 7.46 19.25 -2.74
C GLN A 222 8.84 19.88 -2.82
N GLY A 223 9.62 19.81 -1.73
CA GLY A 223 10.90 20.51 -1.62
C GLY A 223 12.01 19.95 -2.51
N ASN A 224 11.92 18.68 -2.90
CA ASN A 224 12.97 17.92 -3.59
C ASN A 224 14.32 18.02 -2.86
N ILE A 225 14.30 17.87 -1.53
CA ILE A 225 15.50 17.91 -0.70
C ILE A 225 16.26 16.60 -0.84
N ASP A 226 17.55 16.70 -1.15
CA ASP A 226 18.45 15.56 -1.25
C ASP A 226 18.54 14.80 0.08
N GLN A 227 18.36 13.50 0.03
CA GLN A 227 18.27 12.65 1.21
C GLN A 227 19.60 12.53 1.97
N GLY A 228 20.75 12.59 1.29
CA GLY A 228 22.08 12.52 1.92
C GLY A 228 22.47 13.81 2.64
N GLN A 229 21.88 14.95 2.25
CA GLN A 229 22.10 16.25 2.90
C GLN A 229 21.03 16.61 3.92
N LYS A 230 19.85 15.96 3.84
CA LYS A 230 18.64 16.28 4.61
C LYS A 230 18.90 16.48 6.10
N TRP A 231 19.61 15.57 6.74
CA TRP A 231 19.83 15.60 8.19
C TRP A 231 20.99 16.49 8.65
N ALA A 232 21.83 16.95 7.74
CA ALA A 232 23.02 17.70 8.11
C ALA A 232 22.65 19.12 8.60
N PRO A 233 23.08 19.54 9.81
CA PRO A 233 22.72 20.83 10.40
C PRO A 233 22.96 22.03 9.49
N ALA A 234 24.02 21.98 8.67
CA ALA A 234 24.38 23.03 7.72
C ALA A 234 23.29 23.33 6.67
N TYR A 235 22.42 22.36 6.37
CA TYR A 235 21.37 22.48 5.35
C TYR A 235 19.97 22.73 5.94
N GLN A 236 19.82 22.66 7.27
CA GLN A 236 18.51 22.79 7.92
C GLN A 236 17.90 24.17 7.70
N ASN A 237 18.66 25.25 7.90
CA ASN A 237 18.19 26.62 7.68
C ASN A 237 17.71 26.83 6.23
N GLY A 238 18.54 26.45 5.25
CA GLY A 238 18.17 26.54 3.83
C GLY A 238 16.95 25.70 3.46
N THR A 239 16.77 24.54 4.12
CA THR A 239 15.58 23.70 3.94
C THR A 239 14.32 24.39 4.45
N VAL A 240 14.35 24.98 5.65
CA VAL A 240 13.22 25.72 6.21
C VAL A 240 12.83 26.88 5.31
N HIS A 241 13.80 27.74 4.93
CA HIS A 241 13.55 28.87 4.05
C HIS A 241 12.97 28.43 2.71
N ARG A 242 13.50 27.37 2.11
CA ARG A 242 12.98 26.83 0.86
C ARG A 242 11.50 26.42 0.97
N TYR A 243 11.12 25.70 2.02
CA TYR A 243 9.71 25.31 2.21
C TYR A 243 8.81 26.52 2.47
N VAL A 244 9.27 27.50 3.27
CA VAL A 244 8.55 28.75 3.53
C VAL A 244 8.33 29.55 2.23
N ASP A 245 9.38 29.77 1.45
CA ASP A 245 9.33 30.56 0.22
C ASP A 245 8.46 29.88 -0.84
N MET A 246 8.59 28.55 -0.99
CA MET A 246 7.73 27.77 -1.88
C MET A 246 6.26 27.79 -1.43
N THR A 247 6.00 27.83 -0.12
CA THR A 247 4.65 27.95 0.41
C THR A 247 4.06 29.31 0.07
N ARG A 248 4.77 30.42 0.34
CA ARG A 248 4.34 31.77 -0.01
C ARG A 248 4.06 31.89 -1.51
N ALA A 249 5.03 31.54 -2.35
CA ALA A 249 4.89 31.61 -3.80
C ALA A 249 3.77 30.71 -4.35
N GLY A 250 3.50 29.58 -3.70
CA GLY A 250 2.40 28.69 -4.05
C GLY A 250 1.04 29.27 -3.65
N LEU A 251 0.92 29.83 -2.46
CA LEU A 251 -0.32 30.44 -1.95
C LEU A 251 -0.67 31.75 -2.67
N ASP A 252 0.33 32.55 -3.07
CA ASP A 252 0.13 33.76 -3.88
C ASP A 252 -0.56 33.44 -5.22
N LYS A 253 -0.22 32.29 -5.81
CA LYS A 253 -0.82 31.81 -7.07
C LYS A 253 -2.12 31.07 -6.83
N HIS A 254 -2.19 30.32 -5.73
CA HIS A 254 -3.26 29.39 -5.44
C HIS A 254 -3.67 29.45 -3.95
N PRO A 255 -4.54 30.40 -3.59
CA PRO A 255 -5.09 30.48 -2.24
C PRO A 255 -5.71 29.14 -1.84
N SER A 256 -5.28 28.59 -0.70
CA SER A 256 -5.58 27.23 -0.28
C SER A 256 -6.13 27.20 1.14
N ASP A 257 -6.83 26.12 1.48
CA ASP A 257 -7.44 25.90 2.80
C ASP A 257 -6.52 25.07 3.72
N LEU A 258 -5.52 24.39 3.15
CA LEU A 258 -4.53 23.56 3.84
C LEU A 258 -3.21 23.55 3.07
N VAL A 259 -2.09 23.69 3.79
CA VAL A 259 -0.74 23.41 3.26
C VAL A 259 -0.24 22.11 3.86
N ILE A 260 0.37 21.26 3.02
CA ILE A 260 0.99 20.00 3.44
C ILE A 260 2.47 20.03 3.10
N TRP A 261 3.30 19.89 4.12
CA TRP A 261 4.71 19.57 3.98
C TRP A 261 4.96 18.07 4.22
N PRO A 262 5.88 17.44 3.47
CA PRO A 262 6.07 15.99 3.49
C PRO A 262 6.63 15.43 4.79
N GLU A 263 6.76 14.09 4.84
CA GLU A 263 7.39 13.35 5.93
C GLU A 263 8.83 13.85 6.18
N THR A 264 9.11 14.15 7.44
CA THR A 264 10.42 14.63 7.91
C THR A 264 10.93 15.81 7.07
N SER A 265 10.05 16.69 6.59
CA SER A 265 10.43 17.89 5.86
C SER A 265 11.25 18.85 6.73
N MET A 266 11.04 18.81 8.04
CA MET A 266 11.89 19.43 9.05
C MET A 266 12.74 18.34 9.73
N PRO A 267 13.97 18.08 9.29
CA PRO A 267 14.81 16.96 9.75
C PRO A 267 15.54 17.30 11.06
N PHE A 268 14.78 17.79 12.03
CA PHE A 268 15.21 18.16 13.38
C PHE A 268 14.00 18.15 14.31
N TYR A 269 14.22 18.05 15.62
CA TYR A 269 13.14 18.14 16.60
C TYR A 269 12.59 19.56 16.64
N LEU A 270 11.42 19.78 16.05
CA LEU A 270 10.75 21.09 16.06
C LEU A 270 10.46 21.57 17.49
N GLN A 271 10.37 20.66 18.45
CA GLN A 271 10.22 20.93 19.90
C GLN A 271 11.39 21.76 20.48
N GLU A 272 12.60 21.63 19.91
CA GLU A 272 13.82 22.27 20.42
C GLU A 272 14.19 23.53 19.64
N LYS A 273 13.82 23.59 18.35
CA LYS A 273 14.22 24.66 17.43
C LYS A 273 13.23 25.82 17.41
N GLN A 274 13.23 26.63 18.47
CA GLN A 274 12.31 27.78 18.61
C GLN A 274 12.39 28.78 17.47
N GLU A 275 13.58 29.00 16.88
CA GLU A 275 13.76 29.85 15.70
C GLU A 275 12.92 29.38 14.51
N TYR A 276 13.00 28.08 14.17
CA TYR A 276 12.26 27.51 13.05
C TYR A 276 10.77 27.38 13.36
N LEU A 277 10.43 27.01 14.59
CA LEU A 277 9.04 27.03 15.04
C LEU A 277 8.42 28.41 14.84
N SER A 278 9.12 29.48 15.22
CA SER A 278 8.66 30.86 15.05
C SER A 278 8.45 31.23 13.58
N MET A 279 9.36 30.82 12.68
CA MET A 279 9.18 31.03 11.24
C MET A 279 7.92 30.34 10.69
N LEU A 280 7.62 29.12 11.13
CA LEU A 280 6.41 28.41 10.72
C LEU A 280 5.15 29.07 11.28
N ARG A 281 5.21 29.59 12.52
CA ARG A 281 4.11 30.37 13.13
C ARG A 281 3.83 31.64 12.34
N GLU A 282 4.87 32.40 12.04
CA GLU A 282 4.77 33.62 11.24
C GLU A 282 4.16 33.30 9.87
N LEU A 283 4.62 32.23 9.21
CA LEU A 283 4.06 31.80 7.93
C LEU A 283 2.55 31.51 8.00
N THR A 284 2.10 30.74 9.01
CA THR A 284 0.68 30.36 9.13
C THR A 284 -0.22 31.54 9.50
N ILE A 285 0.28 32.47 10.32
CA ILE A 285 -0.41 33.73 10.66
C ILE A 285 -0.45 34.66 9.45
N GLU A 286 0.67 34.86 8.76
CA GLU A 286 0.78 35.73 7.57
C GLU A 286 -0.17 35.25 6.46
N THR A 287 -0.17 33.95 6.20
CA THR A 287 -0.94 33.36 5.09
C THR A 287 -2.37 32.96 5.49
N GLN A 288 -2.71 33.06 6.77
CA GLN A 288 -4.00 32.63 7.33
C GLN A 288 -4.40 31.20 6.94
N THR A 289 -3.40 30.32 6.72
CA THR A 289 -3.60 28.96 6.21
C THR A 289 -2.95 27.95 7.15
N PRO A 290 -3.65 26.90 7.62
CA PRO A 290 -3.06 25.87 8.46
C PRO A 290 -2.01 25.03 7.70
N LEU A 291 -0.99 24.58 8.42
CA LEU A 291 0.15 23.83 7.90
C LEU A 291 0.27 22.47 8.60
N LEU A 292 0.15 21.38 7.84
CA LEU A 292 0.54 20.05 8.28
C LEU A 292 2.01 19.80 7.92
N VAL A 293 2.86 19.51 8.91
CA VAL A 293 4.31 19.36 8.73
C VAL A 293 4.84 18.08 9.37
N GLY A 294 5.61 17.29 8.61
CA GLY A 294 6.29 16.09 9.10
C GLY A 294 7.66 16.38 9.72
N THR A 295 7.89 15.92 10.96
CA THR A 295 9.14 16.12 11.73
C THR A 295 9.45 14.86 12.56
N PRO A 296 10.72 14.61 12.93
CA PRO A 296 10.99 13.77 14.08
C PRO A 296 10.50 14.49 15.35
N ALA A 297 10.09 13.73 16.35
CA ALA A 297 9.65 14.22 17.64
C ALA A 297 10.16 13.28 18.75
N TYR A 298 10.01 13.70 20.00
CA TYR A 298 10.23 12.82 21.13
C TYR A 298 9.14 12.99 22.20
N ALA A 299 8.90 11.92 22.94
CA ALA A 299 8.01 11.89 24.10
C ALA A 299 8.69 11.21 25.30
N ASN A 300 8.07 11.31 26.48
CA ASN A 300 8.54 10.58 27.66
C ASN A 300 8.67 9.09 27.34
N GLY A 301 9.81 8.51 27.73
CA GLY A 301 10.12 7.15 27.32
C GLY A 301 9.20 6.10 27.92
N THR A 302 8.94 5.05 27.15
CA THR A 302 8.22 3.86 27.60
C THR A 302 9.18 2.68 27.78
N GLN A 303 8.74 1.64 28.49
CA GLN A 303 9.53 0.40 28.67
C GLN A 303 10.95 0.63 29.27
N GLY A 304 11.10 1.60 30.16
CA GLY A 304 12.36 1.90 30.84
C GLY A 304 13.32 2.81 30.06
N ARG A 305 12.93 3.29 28.87
CA ARG A 305 13.66 4.33 28.13
C ARG A 305 13.44 5.71 28.76
N GLN A 306 14.41 6.60 28.60
CA GLN A 306 14.27 8.00 29.02
C GLN A 306 13.39 8.80 28.04
N TRP A 307 13.56 8.54 26.73
CA TRP A 307 12.84 9.21 25.66
C TRP A 307 12.47 8.21 24.57
N ASP A 308 11.31 8.43 23.96
CA ASP A 308 10.83 7.69 22.79
C ASP A 308 10.89 8.61 21.58
N THR A 309 11.66 8.24 20.56
CA THR A 309 11.75 8.98 19.30
C THR A 309 10.56 8.62 18.42
N LEU A 310 9.92 9.60 17.80
CA LEU A 310 8.66 9.44 17.06
C LEU A 310 8.77 10.09 15.67
N ASN A 311 8.18 9.46 14.66
CA ASN A 311 7.96 10.08 13.34
C ASN A 311 6.58 10.73 13.37
N ARG A 312 6.53 12.07 13.38
CA ARG A 312 5.33 12.84 13.73
C ARG A 312 4.92 13.80 12.62
N ALA A 313 3.61 13.94 12.43
CA ALA A 313 3.00 15.04 11.70
C ALA A 313 2.37 16.02 12.69
N TYR A 314 2.78 17.28 12.70
CA TYR A 314 2.12 18.34 13.45
C TYR A 314 1.18 19.13 12.55
N LEU A 315 0.02 19.53 13.09
CA LEU A 315 -0.80 20.56 12.48
C LEU A 315 -0.60 21.88 13.23
N MET A 316 -0.11 22.88 12.52
CA MET A 316 -0.10 24.26 12.97
C MET A 316 -1.32 24.98 12.40
N GLY A 317 -2.14 25.57 13.26
CA GLY A 317 -3.30 26.36 12.88
C GLY A 317 -2.89 27.69 12.24
N ASN A 318 -3.85 28.34 11.59
CA ASN A 318 -3.69 29.70 11.04
C ASN A 318 -3.55 30.79 12.12
N ASP A 319 -3.69 30.43 13.39
CA ASP A 319 -3.41 31.24 14.57
C ASP A 319 -1.95 31.10 15.06
N GLY A 320 -1.13 30.26 14.40
CA GLY A 320 0.24 29.98 14.78
C GLY A 320 0.39 29.00 15.95
N PHE A 321 -0.69 28.38 16.43
CA PHE A 321 -0.62 27.38 17.50
C PHE A 321 -0.65 25.95 16.95
N LEU A 322 0.03 25.03 17.65
CA LEU A 322 -0.07 23.61 17.32
C LEU A 322 -1.47 23.11 17.73
N SER A 323 -2.30 22.77 16.75
CA SER A 323 -3.68 22.33 16.93
C SER A 323 -3.80 20.82 17.19
N GLY A 324 -2.78 20.04 16.82
CA GLY A 324 -2.75 18.60 17.06
C GLY A 324 -1.57 17.93 16.36
N TRP A 325 -1.42 16.62 16.56
CA TRP A 325 -0.39 15.84 15.91
C TRP A 325 -0.83 14.39 15.69
N TYR A 326 -0.07 13.70 14.84
CA TYR A 326 -0.19 12.28 14.56
C TYR A 326 1.21 11.67 14.65
N ASP A 327 1.34 10.57 15.38
CA ASP A 327 2.56 9.77 15.45
C ASP A 327 2.40 8.51 14.60
N LYS A 328 3.44 8.16 13.85
CA LYS A 328 3.47 6.94 13.03
C LYS A 328 3.24 5.71 13.93
N GLU A 329 2.26 4.90 13.56
CA GLU A 329 1.84 3.68 14.27
C GLU A 329 2.45 2.43 13.63
N HIS A 330 2.71 2.45 12.32
CA HIS A 330 3.31 1.33 11.61
C HIS A 330 4.68 1.69 11.03
N LEU A 331 5.72 1.25 11.73
CA LEU A 331 7.11 1.51 11.38
C LEU A 331 7.58 0.59 10.26
N VAL A 332 8.55 1.05 9.48
CA VAL A 332 9.19 0.28 8.41
C VAL A 332 10.26 -0.65 9.01
N PRO A 333 10.12 -1.98 8.86
CA PRO A 333 11.15 -2.93 9.30
C PRO A 333 12.50 -2.62 8.65
N PHE A 334 13.59 -2.68 9.43
CA PHE A 334 14.97 -2.40 9.03
C PHE A 334 15.26 -0.96 8.58
N GLY A 335 14.26 -0.08 8.52
CA GLY A 335 14.42 1.35 8.25
C GLY A 335 14.23 2.21 9.50
N GLU A 336 13.24 1.86 10.32
CA GLU A 336 12.86 2.61 11.55
C GLU A 336 13.02 1.78 12.82
N TYR A 337 13.13 0.46 12.72
CA TYR A 337 13.39 -0.45 13.84
C TYR A 337 13.96 -1.79 13.37
N ILE A 338 14.54 -2.57 14.29
CA ILE A 338 15.04 -3.93 14.04
C ILE A 338 14.00 -4.96 14.52
N PRO A 339 13.41 -5.78 13.63
CA PRO A 339 12.46 -6.81 14.04
C PRO A 339 13.06 -7.86 15.00
N PHE A 340 12.22 -8.33 15.92
CA PHE A 340 12.53 -9.38 16.91
C PHE A 340 13.66 -9.08 17.90
N GLY A 341 14.14 -7.82 17.96
CA GLY A 341 15.25 -7.46 18.84
C GLY A 341 16.49 -8.32 18.60
N MET A 342 16.66 -8.86 17.38
CA MET A 342 17.85 -9.64 17.04
C MET A 342 19.05 -8.71 17.14
N HIS A 343 19.79 -8.80 18.24
CA HIS A 343 21.14 -8.28 18.33
C HIS A 343 21.99 -9.06 17.34
N ILE A 344 22.09 -8.55 16.11
CA ILE A 344 23.05 -9.02 15.12
C ILE A 344 24.22 -8.05 15.26
N PRO A 345 25.30 -8.41 15.98
CA PRO A 345 26.34 -7.45 16.40
C PRO A 345 27.02 -6.74 15.23
N PHE A 346 27.03 -7.39 14.06
CA PHE A 346 27.54 -6.83 12.82
C PHE A 346 26.61 -5.74 12.24
N LEU A 347 25.29 -5.84 12.44
CA LEU A 347 24.32 -4.86 11.94
C LEU A 347 24.23 -3.60 12.82
N ASP A 348 24.49 -3.72 14.12
CA ASP A 348 24.45 -2.59 15.06
C ASP A 348 25.38 -1.43 14.63
N VAL A 349 26.51 -1.76 13.98
CA VAL A 349 27.49 -0.79 13.44
C VAL A 349 26.95 0.01 12.24
N PHE A 350 25.93 -0.51 11.53
CA PHE A 350 25.33 0.16 10.37
C PHE A 350 24.08 0.98 10.74
N PHE A 351 23.52 0.75 11.93
CA PHE A 351 22.31 1.41 12.42
C PHE A 351 22.58 2.53 13.44
N GLU A 352 23.85 2.86 13.73
CA GLU A 352 24.25 4.08 14.44
C GLU A 352 23.86 5.33 13.63
N GLY A 353 22.59 5.75 13.74
CA GLY A 353 22.04 6.93 13.05
C GLY A 353 20.61 6.76 12.52
N THR A 354 20.11 5.53 12.38
CA THR A 354 18.68 5.28 12.15
C THR A 354 17.98 5.27 13.50
N GLY A 355 17.13 6.28 13.76
CA GLY A 355 16.45 6.41 15.05
C GLY A 355 15.64 5.13 15.36
N ASP A 356 15.83 4.59 16.56
CA ASP A 356 14.98 3.54 17.14
C ASP A 356 13.60 4.16 17.44
N PHE A 357 12.82 4.35 16.38
CA PHE A 357 11.52 4.99 16.46
C PHE A 357 10.55 4.10 17.21
N GLN A 358 9.66 4.73 17.95
CA GLN A 358 8.66 4.07 18.76
C GLN A 358 7.27 4.36 18.19
N THR A 359 6.34 3.43 18.43
CA THR A 359 4.94 3.61 18.04
C THR A 359 4.19 4.31 19.16
N SER A 360 3.19 5.10 18.80
CA SER A 360 2.25 5.70 19.75
C SER A 360 0.88 5.00 19.65
N SER A 361 0.17 4.90 20.77
CA SER A 361 -1.06 4.11 20.88
C SER A 361 -2.36 4.89 20.63
N ALA A 362 -2.29 6.19 20.38
CA ALA A 362 -3.48 7.02 20.22
C ALA A 362 -3.30 8.05 19.11
N THR A 363 -3.99 7.85 17.99
CA THR A 363 -4.19 8.93 17.04
C THR A 363 -5.61 8.92 16.46
N HIS A 364 -6.38 9.91 16.92
CA HIS A 364 -7.62 10.30 16.27
C HIS A 364 -7.28 11.18 15.05
N PRO A 365 -8.22 11.36 14.11
CA PRO A 365 -8.06 12.34 13.05
C PRO A 365 -7.69 13.71 13.64
N ILE A 366 -6.74 14.43 13.03
CA ILE A 366 -6.42 15.79 13.47
C ILE A 366 -7.54 16.71 13.02
N ILE A 367 -8.18 17.39 13.98
CA ILE A 367 -9.35 18.25 13.74
C ILE A 367 -8.93 19.71 13.64
N HIS A 368 -9.38 20.39 12.58
CA HIS A 368 -9.25 21.85 12.45
C HIS A 368 -10.42 22.40 11.63
N GLY A 369 -11.32 23.13 12.29
CA GLY A 369 -12.58 23.55 11.69
C GLY A 369 -13.44 22.35 11.27
N ASN A 370 -13.74 22.25 9.97
CA ASN A 370 -14.47 21.11 9.39
C ASN A 370 -13.56 19.95 8.94
N LEU A 371 -12.24 20.14 8.94
CA LEU A 371 -11.29 19.09 8.58
C LEU A 371 -11.18 18.08 9.73
N ALA A 372 -11.32 16.80 9.40
CA ALA A 372 -10.95 15.68 10.26
C ALA A 372 -9.98 14.81 9.45
N MET A 373 -8.69 15.10 9.61
CA MET A 373 -7.63 14.52 8.78
C MET A 373 -7.16 13.18 9.34
N GLY A 374 -7.49 12.09 8.62
CA GLY A 374 -6.91 10.78 8.86
C GLY A 374 -5.50 10.72 8.30
N VAL A 375 -4.51 11.06 9.14
CA VAL A 375 -3.11 11.09 8.73
C VAL A 375 -2.53 9.67 8.64
N LEU A 376 -1.74 9.45 7.59
CA LEU A 376 -0.96 8.23 7.32
C LEU A 376 0.45 8.66 6.93
N ILE A 377 1.47 8.23 7.64
CA ILE A 377 2.86 8.58 7.33
C ILE A 377 3.48 7.49 6.46
N CYS A 378 3.85 7.86 5.23
CA CYS A 378 4.66 7.08 4.31
C CYS A 378 4.04 5.70 4.05
N TYR A 379 4.75 4.64 4.46
CA TYR A 379 4.40 3.23 4.34
C TYR A 379 3.01 2.88 4.90
N GLU A 380 2.46 3.64 5.86
CA GLU A 380 1.16 3.36 6.46
C GLU A 380 0.00 3.32 5.46
N THR A 381 0.10 4.04 4.34
CA THR A 381 -0.96 4.05 3.32
C THR A 381 -1.12 2.71 2.60
N ILE A 382 -0.18 1.78 2.70
CA ILE A 382 -0.33 0.46 2.08
C ILE A 382 -1.17 -0.50 2.93
N PHE A 383 -1.49 -0.13 4.18
CA PHE A 383 -2.27 -0.95 5.11
C PHE A 383 -3.75 -0.57 5.09
N THR A 384 -4.57 -1.55 4.77
CA THR A 384 -6.03 -1.43 4.78
C THR A 384 -6.57 -1.14 6.18
N ASP A 385 -6.04 -1.81 7.22
CA ASP A 385 -6.50 -1.67 8.61
C ASP A 385 -6.34 -0.25 9.16
N LEU A 386 -5.17 0.38 8.92
CA LEU A 386 -4.90 1.74 9.39
C LEU A 386 -5.87 2.74 8.76
N THR A 387 -6.08 2.63 7.45
CA THR A 387 -7.01 3.53 6.74
C THR A 387 -8.46 3.32 7.20
N GLN A 388 -8.86 2.06 7.40
CA GLN A 388 -10.15 1.71 7.97
C GLN A 388 -10.34 2.34 9.36
N GLN A 389 -9.30 2.28 10.20
CA GLN A 389 -9.31 2.87 11.54
C GLN A 389 -9.44 4.40 11.47
N ARG A 390 -8.66 5.10 10.64
CA ARG A 390 -8.77 6.57 10.52
C ARG A 390 -10.19 7.01 10.18
N VAL A 391 -10.85 6.34 9.24
CA VAL A 391 -12.21 6.68 8.84
C VAL A 391 -13.24 6.28 9.89
N ARG A 392 -13.04 5.15 10.58
CA ARG A 392 -13.88 4.73 11.70
C ARG A 392 -13.83 5.73 12.85
N ASP A 393 -12.67 6.33 13.06
CA ASP A 393 -12.43 7.32 14.11
C ASP A 393 -12.87 8.74 13.69
N GLY A 394 -13.51 8.88 12.51
CA GLY A 394 -14.19 10.11 12.09
C GLY A 394 -13.50 10.87 10.96
N ALA A 395 -12.45 10.33 10.33
CA ALA A 395 -11.76 11.04 9.25
C ALA A 395 -12.70 11.26 8.05
N ASN A 396 -12.77 12.51 7.60
CA ASN A 396 -13.52 12.93 6.41
C ASN A 396 -12.61 13.30 5.23
N LEU A 397 -11.29 13.32 5.46
CA LEU A 397 -10.21 13.46 4.49
C LEU A 397 -9.04 12.56 4.91
N LEU A 398 -8.47 11.80 3.98
CA LEU A 398 -7.22 11.07 4.23
C LEU A 398 -6.04 11.94 3.80
N VAL A 399 -5.01 12.03 4.63
CA VAL A 399 -3.79 12.77 4.32
C VAL A 399 -2.60 11.85 4.47
N ASN A 400 -1.81 11.73 3.42
CA ASN A 400 -0.60 10.94 3.42
C ASN A 400 0.63 11.83 3.21
N ILE A 401 1.54 11.86 4.18
CA ILE A 401 2.83 12.52 4.04
C ILE A 401 3.91 11.46 3.85
N SER A 402 4.74 11.55 2.81
CA SER A 402 5.75 10.52 2.50
C SER A 402 7.09 11.14 2.11
N ASN A 403 8.16 10.37 2.22
CA ASN A 403 9.47 10.72 1.66
C ASN A 403 9.95 9.64 0.69
N ASP A 404 9.40 9.52 -0.52
CA ASP A 404 9.80 8.44 -1.44
C ASP A 404 11.24 8.56 -2.00
N ALA A 405 12.05 9.49 -1.50
CA ALA A 405 13.48 9.58 -1.81
C ALA A 405 14.21 8.27 -1.49
N TRP A 406 13.71 7.49 -0.53
CA TRP A 406 14.22 6.17 -0.15
C TRP A 406 14.35 5.21 -1.34
N PHE A 407 13.47 5.33 -2.34
CA PHE A 407 13.37 4.37 -3.44
C PHE A 407 14.13 4.77 -4.70
N GLY A 408 14.67 5.99 -4.76
CA GLY A 408 15.30 6.53 -5.98
C GLY A 408 14.34 6.57 -7.19
N ASN A 409 14.89 6.80 -8.37
CA ASN A 409 14.12 6.84 -9.62
C ASN A 409 13.86 5.41 -10.13
N THR A 410 12.94 4.73 -9.45
CA THR A 410 12.51 3.35 -9.73
C THR A 410 10.98 3.27 -9.83
N ALA A 411 10.45 2.07 -10.04
CA ALA A 411 9.02 1.80 -10.03
C ALA A 411 8.34 1.98 -8.65
N ALA A 412 9.10 2.02 -7.54
CA ALA A 412 8.51 1.95 -6.20
C ALA A 412 7.55 3.12 -5.87
N PRO A 413 7.85 4.40 -6.18
CA PRO A 413 6.94 5.51 -5.90
C PRO A 413 5.60 5.36 -6.63
N GLU A 414 5.62 4.83 -7.86
CA GLU A 414 4.39 4.54 -8.60
C GLU A 414 3.62 3.38 -7.97
N GLN A 415 4.30 2.29 -7.60
CA GLN A 415 3.68 1.18 -6.85
C GLN A 415 3.05 1.67 -5.53
N HIS A 416 3.73 2.55 -4.81
CA HIS A 416 3.28 3.13 -3.54
C HIS A 416 2.03 4.02 -3.75
N LEU A 417 2.04 4.88 -4.78
CA LEU A 417 0.86 5.67 -5.14
C LEU A 417 -0.33 4.78 -5.53
N GLN A 418 -0.11 3.73 -6.31
CA GLN A 418 -1.17 2.80 -6.70
C GLN A 418 -1.80 2.11 -5.47
N LEU A 419 -1.00 1.75 -4.46
CA LEU A 419 -1.52 1.23 -3.19
C LEU A 419 -2.32 2.30 -2.41
N ALA A 420 -1.91 3.56 -2.44
CA ALA A 420 -2.68 4.66 -1.85
C ALA A 420 -4.02 4.88 -2.57
N VAL A 421 -4.07 4.71 -3.90
CA VAL A 421 -5.32 4.81 -4.68
C VAL A 421 -6.36 3.79 -4.20
N LEU A 422 -5.94 2.56 -3.85
CA LEU A 422 -6.84 1.55 -3.31
C LEU A 422 -7.54 2.04 -2.04
N ARG A 423 -6.81 2.70 -1.12
CA ARG A 423 -7.35 3.22 0.14
C ARG A 423 -8.45 4.25 -0.07
N ALA A 424 -8.28 5.15 -1.04
CA ALA A 424 -9.28 6.15 -1.38
C ALA A 424 -10.61 5.51 -1.82
N VAL A 425 -10.54 4.45 -2.64
CA VAL A 425 -11.73 3.73 -3.13
C VAL A 425 -12.38 2.88 -2.05
N GLU A 426 -11.58 2.14 -1.28
CA GLU A 426 -12.07 1.29 -0.20
C GLU A 426 -12.86 2.07 0.84
N GLN A 427 -12.35 3.22 1.24
CA GLN A 427 -12.96 4.03 2.29
C GLN A 427 -13.92 5.11 1.76
N GLY A 428 -13.96 5.31 0.44
CA GLY A 428 -14.77 6.36 -0.18
C GLY A 428 -14.37 7.74 0.33
N ARG A 429 -13.07 8.01 0.38
CA ARG A 429 -12.49 9.28 0.87
C ARG A 429 -11.58 9.86 -0.20
N TYR A 430 -11.50 11.18 -0.24
CA TYR A 430 -10.38 11.82 -0.90
C TYR A 430 -9.09 11.52 -0.12
N LEU A 431 -8.01 11.28 -0.85
CA LEU A 431 -6.68 11.13 -0.30
C LEU A 431 -5.77 12.22 -0.87
N VAL A 432 -5.18 13.02 0.00
CA VAL A 432 -4.18 14.04 -0.36
C VAL A 432 -2.81 13.54 0.05
N ARG A 433 -1.91 13.39 -0.91
CA ARG A 433 -0.57 12.86 -0.72
C ARG A 433 0.47 13.95 -0.95
N GLY A 434 1.22 14.33 0.07
CA GLY A 434 2.36 15.25 -0.02
C GLY A 434 3.68 14.52 0.13
N THR A 435 4.59 14.65 -0.84
CA THR A 435 5.88 13.95 -0.82
C THR A 435 7.08 14.88 -1.02
N ASN A 436 8.28 14.48 -0.58
CA ASN A 436 9.51 15.29 -0.76
C ASN A 436 10.08 15.22 -2.18
N THR A 437 10.34 14.02 -2.70
CA THR A 437 10.83 13.76 -4.08
C THR A 437 9.93 12.80 -4.86
N GLY A 438 8.91 12.27 -4.18
CA GLY A 438 7.97 11.29 -4.71
C GLY A 438 6.88 11.89 -5.56
N ILE A 439 5.74 11.19 -5.66
CA ILE A 439 4.57 11.67 -6.39
C ILE A 439 3.59 12.28 -5.38
N SER A 440 3.55 13.60 -5.31
CA SER A 440 2.47 14.31 -4.63
C SER A 440 1.18 14.23 -5.47
N ALA A 441 0.03 13.94 -4.86
CA ALA A 441 -1.20 13.67 -5.61
C ALA A 441 -2.48 13.93 -4.81
N ILE A 442 -3.58 14.19 -5.51
CA ILE A 442 -4.93 14.11 -4.95
C ILE A 442 -5.67 12.98 -5.66
N VAL A 443 -6.19 12.03 -4.89
CA VAL A 443 -6.98 10.90 -5.37
C VAL A 443 -8.41 11.04 -4.85
N ASP A 444 -9.38 10.86 -5.73
CA ASP A 444 -10.79 10.90 -5.35
C ASP A 444 -11.33 9.52 -4.87
N PRO A 445 -12.54 9.46 -4.28
CA PRO A 445 -13.20 8.23 -3.87
C PRO A 445 -13.42 7.18 -4.97
N LYS A 446 -13.25 7.51 -6.25
CA LYS A 446 -13.35 6.58 -7.38
C LYS A 446 -11.99 6.09 -7.84
N GLY A 447 -10.90 6.54 -7.21
CA GLY A 447 -9.53 6.17 -7.52
C GLY A 447 -8.94 6.98 -8.68
N ARG A 448 -9.58 8.08 -9.08
CA ARG A 448 -9.05 8.99 -10.10
C ARG A 448 -8.00 9.89 -9.46
N ILE A 449 -6.82 9.97 -10.08
CA ILE A 449 -5.79 10.94 -9.72
C ILE A 449 -6.19 12.27 -10.35
N LEU A 450 -6.64 13.24 -9.54
CA LEU A 450 -7.11 14.55 -9.98
C LEU A 450 -5.95 15.53 -10.19
N THR A 451 -4.90 15.38 -9.38
CA THR A 451 -3.69 16.19 -9.41
C THR A 451 -2.50 15.28 -9.19
N ARG A 452 -1.40 15.54 -9.91
CA ARG A 452 -0.18 14.73 -9.87
C ARG A 452 1.06 15.60 -10.04
N GLY A 453 1.97 15.55 -9.09
CA GLY A 453 3.32 16.11 -9.18
C GLY A 453 4.28 15.19 -9.94
N ALA A 454 5.41 15.74 -10.36
CA ALA A 454 6.49 15.01 -11.01
C ALA A 454 7.46 14.43 -9.98
N LEU A 455 8.09 13.29 -10.29
CA LEU A 455 9.18 12.75 -9.50
C LEU A 455 10.42 13.64 -9.57
N PHE A 456 11.17 13.73 -8.47
CA PHE A 456 12.46 14.44 -8.36
C PHE A 456 12.44 15.91 -8.82
N LYS A 457 11.29 16.57 -8.65
CA LYS A 457 11.11 17.98 -9.03
C LYS A 457 10.66 18.79 -7.83
N ALA A 458 11.27 19.96 -7.65
CA ALA A 458 10.79 20.91 -6.65
C ALA A 458 9.60 21.69 -7.20
N GLU A 459 8.45 21.58 -6.56
CA GLU A 459 7.24 22.29 -6.97
C GLU A 459 6.21 22.40 -5.83
N ALA A 460 5.31 23.38 -5.93
CA ALA A 460 4.11 23.44 -5.11
C ALA A 460 2.94 22.89 -5.93
N VAL A 461 2.46 21.71 -5.54
CA VAL A 461 1.38 21.01 -6.25
C VAL A 461 0.06 21.45 -5.65
N TYR A 462 -0.76 22.15 -6.44
CA TYR A 462 -2.08 22.61 -6.03
C TYR A 462 -3.19 21.69 -6.58
N GLY A 463 -4.20 21.41 -5.76
CA GLY A 463 -5.42 20.79 -6.22
C GLY A 463 -6.57 20.95 -5.22
N THR A 464 -7.75 20.45 -5.59
CA THR A 464 -8.95 20.52 -4.74
C THR A 464 -9.43 19.11 -4.42
N ALA A 465 -9.39 18.76 -3.14
CA ALA A 465 -10.05 17.61 -2.58
C ALA A 465 -11.45 17.99 -2.06
N ALA A 466 -12.17 17.03 -1.49
CA ALA A 466 -13.42 17.33 -0.81
C ALA A 466 -13.62 16.43 0.41
N LEU A 467 -14.34 16.96 1.40
CA LEU A 467 -14.72 16.25 2.60
C LEU A 467 -15.89 15.29 2.31
N VAL A 468 -15.80 14.07 2.82
CA VAL A 468 -16.83 13.04 2.66
C VAL A 468 -17.16 12.42 4.00
N GLN A 469 -18.46 12.34 4.32
CA GLN A 469 -18.95 11.77 5.59
C GLN A 469 -19.53 10.35 5.42
N GLY A 470 -20.17 10.05 4.28
CA GLY A 470 -20.76 8.74 4.01
C GLY A 470 -19.72 7.61 3.99
N THR A 471 -20.11 6.37 4.28
CA THR A 471 -19.19 5.21 4.30
C THR A 471 -19.53 4.18 3.23
N THR A 472 -18.49 3.54 2.70
CA THR A 472 -18.64 2.45 1.73
C THR A 472 -19.24 1.21 2.39
N PRO A 473 -19.84 0.29 1.61
CA PRO A 473 -20.22 -1.03 2.13
C PRO A 473 -19.03 -1.80 2.73
N PHE A 474 -17.86 -1.73 2.10
CA PHE A 474 -16.63 -2.35 2.62
C PHE A 474 -16.32 -1.88 4.03
N HIS A 475 -16.34 -0.57 4.26
CA HIS A 475 -16.08 0.02 5.58
C HIS A 475 -17.02 -0.55 6.66
N ARG A 476 -18.31 -0.71 6.32
CA ARG A 476 -19.34 -1.22 7.25
C ARG A 476 -19.19 -2.72 7.52
N MET A 477 -18.71 -3.48 6.54
CA MET A 477 -18.61 -4.94 6.62
C MET A 477 -17.20 -5.43 6.99
N TYR A 478 -16.24 -4.53 7.20
CA TYR A 478 -14.81 -4.81 7.29
C TYR A 478 -14.43 -6.09 8.07
N PRO A 479 -14.75 -6.22 9.38
CA PRO A 479 -14.35 -7.42 10.13
C PRO A 479 -15.10 -8.68 9.66
N ASN A 480 -16.40 -8.55 9.37
CA ASN A 480 -17.25 -9.67 9.01
C ASN A 480 -16.90 -10.25 7.64
N LEU A 481 -16.50 -9.40 6.69
CA LEU A 481 -16.10 -9.79 5.35
C LEU A 481 -14.84 -10.67 5.38
N HIS A 482 -13.81 -10.22 6.11
CA HIS A 482 -12.56 -11.00 6.23
C HIS A 482 -12.80 -12.33 6.94
N LEU A 483 -13.58 -12.35 8.03
CA LEU A 483 -13.95 -13.60 8.71
C LEU A 483 -14.77 -14.55 7.82
N ALA A 484 -15.70 -14.02 7.02
CA ALA A 484 -16.49 -14.83 6.09
C ALA A 484 -15.62 -15.47 5.01
N VAL A 485 -14.65 -14.73 4.44
CA VAL A 485 -13.71 -15.27 3.44
C VAL A 485 -12.81 -16.34 4.05
N LEU A 486 -12.26 -16.10 5.24
CA LEU A 486 -11.44 -17.08 5.97
C LEU A 486 -12.24 -18.36 6.26
N GLY A 487 -13.46 -18.22 6.78
CA GLY A 487 -14.35 -19.34 7.07
C GLY A 487 -14.73 -20.15 5.82
N ALA A 488 -15.10 -19.47 4.73
CA ALA A 488 -15.43 -20.12 3.47
C ALA A 488 -14.22 -20.85 2.85
N CYS A 489 -13.03 -20.24 2.93
CA CYS A 489 -11.79 -20.86 2.49
C CYS A 489 -11.49 -22.14 3.30
N ALA A 490 -11.61 -22.08 4.63
CA ALA A 490 -11.40 -23.21 5.52
C ALA A 490 -12.40 -24.36 5.25
N LEU A 491 -13.68 -24.04 5.02
CA LEU A 491 -14.72 -25.02 4.70
C LEU A 491 -14.45 -25.76 3.38
N LEU A 492 -14.06 -25.04 2.33
CA LEU A 492 -13.71 -25.67 1.04
C LEU A 492 -12.43 -26.49 1.14
N LEU A 493 -11.44 -26.03 1.92
CA LEU A 493 -10.23 -26.79 2.20
C LEU A 493 -10.57 -28.10 2.93
N ALA A 494 -11.41 -28.06 3.97
CA ALA A 494 -11.87 -29.24 4.70
C ALA A 494 -12.64 -30.21 3.78
N ARG A 495 -13.56 -29.68 2.96
CA ARG A 495 -14.28 -30.48 1.96
C ARG A 495 -13.32 -31.16 0.98
N GLY A 496 -12.27 -30.47 0.53
CA GLY A 496 -11.24 -31.03 -0.32
C GLY A 496 -10.33 -32.01 0.42
N ALA A 497 -10.03 -31.80 1.69
CA ALA A 497 -9.14 -32.66 2.48
C ALA A 497 -9.80 -33.98 2.90
N PHE A 498 -11.11 -33.98 3.16
CA PHE A 498 -11.85 -35.16 3.62
C PHE A 498 -12.82 -35.74 2.57
N GLY A 499 -13.05 -35.04 1.46
CA GLY A 499 -13.91 -35.49 0.37
C GLY A 499 -13.32 -36.65 -0.43
N ARG A 500 -14.20 -37.54 -0.92
CA ARG A 500 -13.83 -38.59 -1.87
C ARG A 500 -13.36 -37.97 -3.20
N PRO A 501 -12.39 -38.58 -3.91
CA PRO A 501 -11.98 -38.12 -5.23
C PRO A 501 -13.17 -37.99 -6.18
N HIS A 502 -13.20 -36.92 -6.96
CA HIS A 502 -14.23 -36.71 -7.95
C HIS A 502 -13.99 -37.71 -9.10
N SER A 503 -14.93 -38.63 -9.34
CA SER A 503 -14.82 -39.62 -10.42
C SER A 503 -15.03 -38.96 -11.78
N THR A 504 -13.97 -38.40 -12.34
CA THR A 504 -13.98 -38.05 -13.75
C THR A 504 -13.87 -39.35 -14.55
N ARG A 505 -15.02 -39.86 -15.00
CA ARG A 505 -15.11 -40.82 -16.11
C ARG A 505 -14.45 -40.14 -17.31
N ARG A 506 -13.15 -40.36 -17.52
CA ARG A 506 -12.47 -40.07 -18.79
C ARG A 506 -13.21 -40.90 -19.85
N LYS A 507 -14.11 -40.28 -20.60
CA LYS A 507 -14.47 -40.82 -21.91
C LYS A 507 -13.21 -40.66 -22.76
N ARG A 508 -12.69 -41.80 -23.20
CA ARG A 508 -11.54 -41.92 -24.10
C ARG A 508 -11.81 -41.22 -25.42
#